data_AF-A0A8T5EYN2-F1
#
_entry.id   AF-A0A8T5EYN2-F1
#
_cell.length_a   1.000
_cell.length_b   1.000
_cell.length_c   1.000
_cell.angle_alpha   90.00
_cell.angle_beta   90.00
_cell.angle_gamma   90.00
#
_symmetry.space_group_name_H-M   'P 1'
#
loop_
_entity.id
_entity.type
_entity.pdbx_description
1 polymer ?
#
loop_
_entity_poly.entity_id
_entity_poly.type
_entity_poly.pdbx_seq_one_letter_code
_entity_poly.pdbx_strand_id
1 'polypeptide(L)'
;MVNGVVFLVISALVIVIWVLIEFKRLEHKLFAYFLIGMILVVAASFSVVTSNYDIDYGSASGLMTAGKVYFSWIGSVFGNAKTMTSHAIKLDWEMNESVEQVDLKKSLADSLE
;
A
#
# COMPACT_ATOMS: atom_id res chain seq x y z
N MET A 1 -23.42 -20.43 11.11
CA MET A 1 -22.38 -20.19 10.08
C MET A 1 -22.82 -19.31 8.91
N VAL A 2 -24.12 -19.21 8.57
CA VAL A 2 -24.60 -18.40 7.42
C VAL A 2 -24.50 -16.88 7.66
N ASN A 3 -24.74 -16.41 8.89
CA ASN A 3 -24.83 -14.97 9.18
C ASN A 3 -23.51 -14.21 8.94
N GLY A 4 -22.36 -14.81 9.24
CA GLY A 4 -21.06 -14.15 9.07
C GLY A 4 -20.69 -13.90 7.60
N VAL A 5 -21.05 -14.82 6.71
CA VAL A 5 -20.80 -14.69 5.27
C VAL A 5 -21.67 -13.57 4.68
N VAL A 6 -22.92 -13.46 5.13
CA VAL A 6 -23.84 -12.39 4.69
C VAL A 6 -23.29 -11.00 5.05
N PHE A 7 -22.79 -10.80 6.28
CA PHE A 7 -22.19 -9.52 6.67
C PHE A 7 -20.92 -9.19 5.87
N LEU A 8 -20.10 -10.20 5.53
CA LEU A 8 -18.90 -10.02 4.72
C LEU A 8 -19.27 -9.61 3.28
N VAL A 9 -20.26 -10.26 2.69
CA VAL A 9 -20.77 -9.93 1.35
C VAL A 9 -21.38 -8.52 1.32
N ILE A 10 -22.17 -8.14 2.33
CA ILE A 10 -22.75 -6.79 2.44
C ILE A 10 -21.64 -5.74 2.59
N SER A 11 -20.64 -5.98 3.45
CA SER A 11 -19.50 -5.09 3.62
C SER A 11 -18.71 -4.89 2.33
N ALA A 12 -18.44 -5.98 1.60
CA ALA A 12 -17.77 -5.92 0.30
C ALA A 12 -18.59 -5.10 -0.72
N LEU A 13 -19.91 -5.31 -0.78
CA LEU A 13 -20.80 -4.53 -1.65
C LEU A 13 -20.81 -3.04 -1.33
N VAL A 14 -20.82 -2.66 -0.04
CA VAL A 14 -20.77 -1.26 0.38
C VAL A 14 -19.45 -0.60 -0.05
N ILE A 15 -18.31 -1.29 0.10
CA ILE A 15 -17.01 -0.78 -0.34
C ILE A 15 -17.00 -0.58 -1.86
N VAL A 16 -17.52 -1.55 -2.62
CA VAL A 16 -17.61 -1.44 -4.08
C VAL A 16 -18.47 -0.26 -4.51
N ILE A 17 -19.65 -0.09 -3.91
CA ILE A 17 -20.55 1.04 -4.24
C ILE A 17 -19.90 2.37 -3.88
N TRP A 18 -19.27 2.48 -2.71
CA TRP A 18 -18.59 3.71 -2.29
C TRP A 18 -17.46 4.08 -3.25
N VAL A 19 -16.64 3.10 -3.63
CA VAL A 19 -15.59 3.26 -4.64
C VAL A 19 -16.19 3.75 -5.98
N LEU A 20 -17.28 3.13 -6.47
CA LEU A 20 -17.99 3.53 -7.69
C LEU A 20 -18.57 4.96 -7.66
N ILE A 21 -18.97 5.45 -6.50
CA ILE A 21 -19.44 6.83 -6.34
C ILE A 21 -18.24 7.79 -6.40
N GLU A 22 -17.13 7.44 -5.76
CA GLU A 22 -15.90 8.23 -5.77
C GLU A 22 -15.27 8.30 -7.19
N PHE A 23 -15.46 7.26 -8.02
CA PHE A 23 -15.13 7.21 -9.46
C PHE A 23 -15.73 8.37 -10.27
N LYS A 24 -16.88 8.92 -9.84
CA LYS A 24 -17.54 10.04 -10.52
C LYS A 24 -16.90 11.40 -10.21
N ARG A 25 -16.12 11.50 -9.12
CA ARG A 25 -15.57 12.77 -8.62
C ARG A 25 -14.11 13.01 -9.05
N LEU A 26 -13.35 11.95 -9.31
CA LEU A 26 -11.95 12.04 -9.74
C LEU A 26 -11.87 12.23 -11.26
N GLU A 27 -11.12 13.24 -11.72
CA GLU A 27 -10.96 13.54 -13.15
C GLU A 27 -10.58 12.29 -13.96
N HIS A 28 -11.49 11.87 -14.85
CA HIS A 28 -11.67 10.49 -15.32
C HIS A 28 -10.44 9.78 -15.90
N LYS A 29 -9.40 10.51 -16.34
CA LYS A 29 -8.25 9.91 -17.03
C LYS A 29 -7.20 9.35 -16.08
N LEU A 30 -6.77 10.12 -15.08
CA LEU A 30 -5.74 9.67 -14.13
C LEU A 30 -6.25 8.51 -13.29
N PHE A 31 -7.52 8.57 -12.88
CA PHE A 31 -8.12 7.55 -12.05
C PHE A 31 -8.29 6.21 -12.78
N ALA A 32 -8.61 6.24 -14.07
CA ALA A 32 -8.68 5.02 -14.89
C ALA A 32 -7.31 4.34 -15.01
N TYR A 33 -6.24 5.10 -15.31
CA TYR A 33 -4.88 4.54 -15.37
C TYR A 33 -4.44 3.99 -14.01
N PHE A 34 -4.73 4.72 -12.93
CA PHE A 34 -4.45 4.26 -11.57
C PHE A 34 -5.19 2.96 -11.25
N LEU A 35 -6.49 2.86 -11.58
CA LEU A 35 -7.27 1.66 -11.31
C LEU A 35 -6.77 0.45 -12.11
N ILE A 36 -6.50 0.64 -13.41
CA ILE A 36 -5.95 -0.42 -14.26
C ILE A 36 -4.63 -0.91 -13.66
N GLY A 37 -3.73 0.01 -13.28
CA GLY A 37 -2.49 -0.32 -12.59
C GLY A 37 -2.74 -1.09 -11.29
N MET A 38 -3.69 -0.65 -10.47
CA MET A 38 -4.04 -1.30 -9.21
C MET A 38 -4.56 -2.72 -9.41
N ILE A 39 -5.45 -2.93 -10.40
CA ILE A 39 -5.97 -4.26 -10.75
C ILE A 39 -4.83 -5.17 -11.22
N LEU A 40 -3.93 -4.67 -12.06
CA LEU A 40 -2.76 -5.43 -12.54
C LEU A 40 -1.84 -5.83 -11.39
N VAL A 41 -1.55 -4.90 -10.47
CA VAL A 41 -0.72 -5.18 -9.28
C VAL A 41 -1.38 -6.22 -8.38
N VAL A 42 -2.69 -6.10 -8.12
CA VAL A 42 -3.45 -7.08 -7.32
C VAL A 42 -3.45 -8.45 -7.98
N ALA A 43 -3.66 -8.53 -9.30
CA ALA A 43 -3.67 -9.81 -10.01
C ALA A 43 -2.27 -10.46 -10.01
N ALA A 44 -1.23 -9.68 -10.28
CA ALA A 44 0.14 -10.17 -10.27
C ALA A 44 0.59 -10.63 -8.88
N SER A 45 0.31 -9.83 -7.84
CA SER A 45 0.65 -10.19 -6.46
C SER A 45 -0.14 -11.40 -5.98
N PHE A 46 -1.43 -11.49 -6.30
CA PHE A 46 -2.24 -12.66 -5.99
C PHE A 46 -1.63 -13.92 -6.58
N SER A 47 -1.28 -13.91 -7.87
CA SER A 47 -0.64 -15.04 -8.55
C SER A 47 0.69 -15.45 -7.93
N VAL A 48 1.54 -14.48 -7.56
CA VAL A 48 2.84 -14.76 -6.94
C VAL A 48 2.66 -15.35 -5.54
N VAL A 49 1.78 -14.77 -4.74
CA VAL A 49 1.55 -15.17 -3.34
C VAL A 49 0.92 -16.55 -3.25
N THR A 50 -0.04 -16.88 -4.11
CA THR A 50 -0.71 -18.19 -4.09
C THR A 50 0.07 -19.29 -4.81
N SER A 51 1.11 -18.95 -5.60
CA SER A 51 1.89 -19.94 -6.37
C SER A 51 2.54 -21.05 -5.53
N ASN A 52 2.82 -20.78 -4.26
CA ASN A 52 3.44 -21.74 -3.33
C ASN A 52 2.40 -22.61 -2.59
N TYR A 53 1.11 -22.42 -2.85
CA TYR A 53 0.03 -23.13 -2.21
C TYR A 53 -0.72 -23.98 -3.23
N ASP A 54 -0.97 -25.25 -2.88
CA ASP A 54 -1.83 -26.12 -3.69
C ASP A 54 -3.29 -25.77 -3.42
N ILE A 55 -3.80 -24.78 -4.18
CA ILE A 55 -5.14 -24.24 -4.00
C ILE A 55 -6.06 -24.77 -5.11
N ASP A 56 -7.06 -25.55 -4.69
CA ASP A 56 -8.18 -25.90 -5.56
C ASP A 56 -9.19 -24.75 -5.66
N TYR A 57 -9.04 -23.92 -6.70
CA TYR A 57 -9.93 -22.80 -6.99
C TYR A 57 -11.37 -23.21 -7.33
N GLY A 58 -11.64 -24.49 -7.62
CA GLY A 58 -12.97 -25.01 -7.87
C GLY A 58 -13.78 -25.29 -6.60
N SER A 59 -13.11 -25.28 -5.44
CA SER A 59 -13.73 -25.59 -4.14
C SER A 59 -13.92 -24.35 -3.27
N ALA A 60 -14.99 -24.37 -2.46
CA ALA A 60 -15.22 -23.31 -1.47
C ALA A 60 -14.10 -23.22 -0.43
N SER A 61 -13.48 -24.35 -0.05
CA SER A 61 -12.36 -24.36 0.89
C SER A 61 -11.08 -23.79 0.28
N GLY A 62 -10.82 -24.05 -1.01
CA GLY A 62 -9.68 -23.49 -1.74
C GLY A 62 -9.82 -21.98 -1.90
N LEU A 63 -11.00 -21.47 -2.26
CA LEU A 63 -11.26 -20.03 -2.30
C LEU A 63 -11.07 -19.35 -0.93
N MET A 64 -11.52 -19.99 0.15
CA MET A 64 -11.29 -19.48 1.51
C MET A 64 -9.80 -19.46 1.87
N THR A 65 -9.06 -20.49 1.48
CA THR A 65 -7.62 -20.59 1.68
C THR A 65 -6.88 -19.50 0.90
N ALA A 66 -7.19 -19.32 -0.39
CA ALA A 66 -6.61 -18.26 -1.22
C ALA A 66 -6.86 -16.87 -0.63
N GLY A 67 -8.09 -16.62 -0.19
CA GLY A 67 -8.46 -15.38 0.49
C GLY A 67 -7.62 -15.16 1.74
N LYS A 68 -7.56 -16.14 2.65
CA LYS A 68 -6.75 -16.03 3.89
C LYS A 68 -5.28 -15.76 3.60
N VAL A 69 -4.69 -16.50 2.67
CA VAL A 69 -3.29 -16.34 2.27
C VAL A 69 -3.04 -14.93 1.73
N TYR A 70 -3.88 -14.46 0.81
CA TYR A 70 -3.73 -13.14 0.22
C TYR A 70 -3.94 -11.99 1.23
N PHE A 71 -4.97 -12.08 2.08
CA PHE A 71 -5.22 -11.09 3.13
C PHE A 71 -4.11 -11.09 4.19
N SER A 72 -3.56 -12.26 4.53
CA SER A 72 -2.39 -12.36 5.43
C SER A 72 -1.18 -11.64 4.82
N TRP A 73 -0.89 -11.87 3.54
CA TRP A 73 0.19 -11.19 2.84
C TRP A 73 -0.01 -9.67 2.79
N ILE A 74 -1.23 -9.19 2.48
CA ILE A 74 -1.57 -7.77 2.54
C ILE A 74 -1.28 -7.20 3.94
N GLY A 75 -1.70 -7.90 4.99
CA GLY A 75 -1.42 -7.51 6.37
C GLY A 75 0.07 -7.35 6.65
N SER A 76 0.90 -8.28 6.15
CA SER A 76 2.36 -8.19 6.24
C SER A 76 2.92 -6.99 5.46
N VAL A 77 2.41 -6.70 4.26
CA VAL A 77 2.82 -5.52 3.48
C VAL A 77 2.56 -4.23 4.26
N PHE A 78 1.37 -4.07 4.85
CA PHE A 78 1.06 -2.90 5.68
C PHE A 78 1.91 -2.82 6.95
N GLY A 79 2.18 -3.96 7.60
CA GLY A 79 3.08 -4.03 8.76
C GLY A 79 4.50 -3.57 8.41
N ASN A 80 5.01 -4.02 7.27
CA ASN A 80 6.33 -3.63 6.78
C ASN A 80 6.37 -2.15 6.37
N ALA A 81 5.36 -1.67 5.65
CA ALA A 81 5.26 -0.26 5.27
C ALA A 81 5.24 0.65 6.51
N LYS A 82 4.44 0.32 7.53
CA LYS A 82 4.43 1.03 8.81
C LYS A 82 5.81 1.05 9.46
N THR A 83 6.49 -0.09 9.47
CA THR A 83 7.81 -0.24 10.07
C THR A 83 8.82 0.65 9.36
N MET A 84 8.87 0.59 8.02
CA MET A 84 9.73 1.44 7.19
C MET A 84 9.46 2.93 7.43
N THR A 85 8.19 3.35 7.38
CA THR A 85 7.82 4.75 7.63
C THR A 85 8.20 5.19 9.05
N SER A 86 7.99 4.33 10.06
CA SER A 86 8.40 4.63 11.43
C SER A 86 9.92 4.77 11.57
N HIS A 87 10.70 3.96 10.86
CA HIS A 87 12.16 4.11 10.86
C HIS A 87 12.57 5.40 10.14
N ALA A 88 11.97 5.70 8.99
CA ALA A 88 12.26 6.91 8.24
C ALA A 88 11.98 8.17 9.07
N ILE A 89 10.85 8.25 9.78
CA ILE A 89 10.53 9.40 10.65
C ILE A 89 11.55 9.57 11.78
N LYS A 90 12.17 8.48 12.26
CA LYS A 90 13.18 8.51 13.32
C LYS A 90 14.59 8.83 12.83
N LEU A 91 14.81 8.88 11.52
CA LEU A 91 16.09 9.32 10.99
C LEU A 91 16.30 10.79 11.34
N ASP A 92 17.56 11.14 11.62
CA ASP A 92 17.96 12.52 11.68
C ASP A 92 17.97 13.09 10.26
N TRP A 93 17.08 14.04 10.01
CA TRP A 93 16.96 14.73 8.73
C TRP A 93 17.64 16.10 8.76
N GLU A 94 18.30 16.46 9.87
CA GLU A 94 19.07 17.69 9.96
C GLU A 94 20.25 17.65 8.98
N MET A 95 20.67 18.85 8.56
CA MET A 95 21.77 18.98 7.63
C MET A 95 23.04 18.50 8.34
N ASN A 96 23.84 17.69 7.65
CA ASN A 96 25.09 17.18 8.20
C ASN A 96 25.96 18.35 8.69
N GLU A 97 26.37 18.32 9.95
CA GLU A 97 27.14 19.39 10.62
C GLU A 97 28.39 19.81 9.81
N SER A 98 28.98 18.87 9.07
CA SER A 98 30.13 19.14 8.19
C SER A 98 29.83 20.10 7.04
N VAL A 99 28.58 20.15 6.57
CA VAL A 99 28.11 21.08 5.53
C VAL A 99 27.79 22.43 6.15
N GLU A 100 27.18 22.46 7.33
CA GLU A 100 26.82 23.68 8.05
C GLU A 100 28.06 24.52 8.43
N GLN A 101 29.14 23.86 8.85
CA GLN A 101 30.40 24.56 9.17
C GLN A 101 31.11 25.14 7.95
N VAL A 102 30.93 24.55 6.77
CA VAL A 102 31.51 25.07 5.52
C VAL A 102 30.81 26.36 5.10
N ASP A 103 29.49 26.40 5.17
CA ASP A 103 28.70 27.61 4.84
C ASP A 103 28.94 28.75 5.84
N LEU A 104 29.06 28.44 7.14
CA LEU A 104 29.39 29.42 8.17
C LEU A 104 30.77 30.06 7.93
N LYS A 105 31.78 29.25 7.61
CA LYS A 105 33.13 29.75 7.31
C LYS A 105 33.15 30.62 6.06
N LYS A 106 32.40 30.24 5.03
CA LYS A 106 32.31 31.01 3.78
C LYS A 106 31.59 32.34 3.98
N SER A 107 30.46 32.33 4.69
CA SER A 107 29.71 33.54 5.06
C SER A 107 30.55 34.54 5.87
N LEU A 108 31.33 34.05 6.85
CA LEU A 108 32.27 34.88 7.60
C LEU A 108 33.37 35.48 6.73
N ALA A 109 33.94 34.72 5.80
CA ALA A 109 34.96 35.21 4.88
C ALA A 109 34.41 36.31 3.95
N ASP A 110 33.23 36.11 3.36
CA ASP A 110 32.57 37.08 2.48
C ASP A 110 32.17 38.38 3.21
N SER A 111 32.03 38.35 4.55
CA SER A 111 31.70 39.54 5.36
C SER A 111 32.90 40.39 5.77
N LEU A 112 34.12 39.88 5.55
CA LEU A 112 35.38 40.55 5.90
C LEU A 112 36.10 41.14 4.68
N GLU A 113 35.58 40.92 3.47
CA GLU A 113 36.00 41.56 2.21
C GLU A 113 35.14 42.82 1.91
#